data_AF-A0A821PT55-F1
#
_entry.id   AF-A0A821PT55-F1
#
_cell.length_a   1.000
_cell.length_b   1.000
_cell.length_c   1.000
_cell.angle_alpha   90.00
_cell.angle_beta   90.00
_cell.angle_gamma   90.00
#
_symmetry.space_group_name_H-M   'P 1'
#
loop_
_entity.id
_entity.type
_entity.pdbx_description
1 polymer ?
#
loop_
_entity_poly.entity_id
_entity_poly.type
_entity_poly.pdbx_seq_one_letter_code
_entity_poly.pdbx_strand_id
1 'polypeptide(L)'
;MAPPSFYIVIYGLLNSDEYQLAKHCLEDLQRTHSNQISNSEIHPLLEYEWKSFLLNKRTELRGETWSFNDKCMVFIDKQLLGNAEQFLHWAKNTFDHTDFRSNELLGVFSHEEYK
;
A
#
# COMPACT_ATOMS: atom_id res chain seq x y z
N MET A 1 1.96 28.36 6.39
CA MET A 1 2.28 26.96 6.74
C MET A 1 1.92 26.15 5.52
N ALA A 2 2.90 25.54 4.84
CA ALA A 2 2.61 24.71 3.68
C ALA A 2 1.80 23.47 4.15
N PRO A 3 0.80 23.00 3.39
CA PRO A 3 0.12 21.77 3.73
C PRO A 3 1.15 20.62 3.76
N PRO A 4 1.03 19.66 4.70
CA PRO A 4 1.91 18.51 4.71
C PRO A 4 1.77 17.75 3.38
N SER A 5 2.88 17.66 2.66
CA SER A 5 3.01 16.94 1.39
C SER A 5 3.34 15.48 1.69
N PHE A 6 2.38 14.57 1.57
CA PHE A 6 2.67 13.14 1.67
C PHE A 6 3.22 12.61 0.35
N TYR A 7 4.31 11.85 0.45
CA TYR A 7 4.90 11.11 -0.67
C TYR A 7 4.54 9.63 -0.54
N ILE A 8 3.69 9.12 -1.42
CA ILE A 8 3.17 7.75 -1.32
C ILE A 8 3.73 6.92 -2.47
N VAL A 9 4.27 5.75 -2.17
CA VAL A 9 4.76 4.80 -3.18
C VAL A 9 4.12 3.45 -2.97
N ILE A 10 3.49 2.93 -4.01
CA ILE A 10 2.84 1.62 -3.99
C ILE A 10 3.61 0.68 -4.91
N TYR A 11 4.11 -0.41 -4.34
CA TYR A 11 4.67 -1.54 -5.07
C TYR A 11 3.72 -2.71 -4.96
N GLY A 12 3.44 -3.41 -6.04
CA GLY A 12 2.64 -4.61 -5.91
C GLY A 12 2.54 -5.38 -7.21
N LEU A 13 2.04 -6.60 -7.09
CA LEU A 13 1.81 -7.46 -8.23
C LEU A 13 0.68 -6.88 -9.08
N LEU A 14 0.98 -6.61 -10.35
CA LEU A 14 0.00 -6.17 -11.36
C LEU A 14 -1.32 -6.94 -11.29
N ASN A 15 -1.22 -8.26 -11.12
CA ASN A 15 -2.35 -9.20 -11.14
C ASN A 15 -2.99 -9.43 -9.76
N SER A 16 -2.61 -8.68 -8.73
CA SER A 16 -3.22 -8.81 -7.40
C SER A 16 -4.34 -7.80 -7.19
N ASP A 17 -5.47 -8.26 -6.67
CA ASP A 17 -6.57 -7.43 -6.21
C ASP A 17 -6.12 -6.43 -5.12
N GLU A 18 -5.20 -6.83 -4.23
CA GLU A 18 -4.63 -5.93 -3.20
C GLU A 18 -3.93 -4.72 -3.81
N TYR A 19 -3.19 -4.93 -4.89
CA TYR A 19 -2.50 -3.85 -5.60
C TYR A 19 -3.50 -2.95 -6.32
N GLN A 20 -4.53 -3.51 -6.96
CA GLN A 20 -5.59 -2.72 -7.59
C GLN A 20 -6.36 -1.88 -6.57
N LEU A 21 -6.62 -2.44 -5.38
CA LEU A 21 -7.23 -1.74 -4.25
C LEU A 21 -6.38 -0.56 -3.79
N ALA A 22 -5.11 -0.79 -3.50
CA ALA A 22 -4.20 0.26 -3.04
C ALA A 22 -4.04 1.37 -4.09
N LYS A 23 -3.91 0.98 -5.36
CA LYS A 23 -3.88 1.90 -6.51
C LYS A 23 -5.15 2.76 -6.56
N HIS A 24 -6.33 2.15 -6.50
CA HIS A 24 -7.59 2.88 -6.57
C HIS A 24 -7.76 3.83 -5.38
N CYS A 25 -7.38 3.40 -4.18
CA CYS A 25 -7.42 4.22 -2.98
C CYS A 25 -6.49 5.44 -3.09
N LEU A 26 -5.28 5.27 -3.64
CA LEU A 26 -4.35 6.36 -3.90
C LEU A 26 -4.90 7.35 -4.94
N GLU A 27 -5.44 6.84 -6.05
CA GLU A 27 -6.06 7.70 -7.07
C GLU A 27 -7.23 8.50 -6.50
N ASP A 28 -8.03 7.91 -5.61
CA ASP A 28 -9.16 8.57 -4.95
C ASP A 28 -8.67 9.65 -3.97
N LEU A 29 -7.69 9.32 -3.14
CA LEU A 29 -7.04 10.27 -2.25
C LEU A 29 -6.40 11.43 -3.02
N GLN A 30 -5.79 11.18 -4.19
CA GLN A 30 -5.25 12.25 -5.04
C GLN A 30 -6.33 13.15 -5.61
N ARG A 31 -7.51 12.62 -5.93
CA ARG A 31 -8.65 13.43 -6.40
C ARG A 31 -9.26 14.25 -5.28
N THR A 32 -9.43 13.66 -4.10
CA THR A 32 -10.10 14.30 -2.96
C THR A 32 -9.17 15.24 -2.20
N HIS A 33 -7.88 14.90 -2.12
CA HIS A 33 -6.86 15.60 -1.33
C HIS A 33 -5.60 15.95 -2.15
N SER A 34 -5.77 16.46 -3.38
CA SER A 34 -4.67 16.86 -4.27
C SER A 34 -3.69 17.87 -3.65
N ASN A 35 -4.15 18.64 -2.66
CA ASN A 35 -3.33 19.66 -1.98
C ASN A 35 -2.43 19.06 -0.87
N GLN A 36 -2.71 17.84 -0.40
CA GLN A 36 -1.90 17.14 0.60
C GLN A 36 -1.02 16.04 -0.01
N ILE A 37 -1.41 15.48 -1.15
CA ILE A 37 -0.62 14.45 -1.84
C ILE A 37 0.13 15.13 -2.98
N SER A 38 1.35 15.56 -2.68
CA SER A 38 2.16 16.29 -3.65
C SER A 38 2.80 15.37 -4.69
N ASN A 39 3.08 14.11 -4.34
CA ASN A 39 3.70 13.15 -5.25
C ASN A 39 3.28 11.72 -4.88
N SER A 40 2.93 10.93 -5.89
CA SER A 40 2.66 9.51 -5.71
C SER A 40 3.30 8.69 -6.82
N GLU A 41 3.85 7.54 -6.48
CA GLU A 41 4.40 6.61 -7.45
C GLU A 41 3.75 5.24 -7.33
N ILE A 42 3.41 4.67 -8.48
CA ILE A 42 2.77 3.36 -8.56
C ILE A 42 3.66 2.50 -9.43
N HIS A 43 4.23 1.48 -8.80
CA HIS A 43 5.19 0.56 -9.40
C HIS A 43 4.55 -0.82 -9.49
N PRO A 44 3.86 -1.13 -10.61
CA PRO A 44 3.44 -2.50 -10.90
C PRO A 44 4.69 -3.35 -11.12
N LEU A 45 4.83 -4.40 -10.33
CA LEU A 45 5.91 -5.37 -10.45
C LEU A 45 5.36 -6.69 -11.01
N LEU A 46 6.14 -7.36 -11.86
CA LEU A 46 5.85 -8.72 -12.27
C LEU A 46 6.16 -9.71 -11.13
N GLU A 47 5.64 -10.93 -11.19
CA GLU A 47 5.91 -11.98 -10.19
C GLU A 47 7.39 -12.23 -9.95
N TYR A 48 8.19 -12.20 -11.00
CA TYR A 48 9.63 -12.36 -10.90
C TYR A 48 10.30 -11.17 -10.21
N GLU A 49 9.88 -9.94 -10.58
CA GLU A 49 10.41 -8.70 -10.00
C GLU A 49 10.01 -8.54 -8.55
N TRP A 50 8.77 -8.90 -8.20
CA TRP A 50 8.26 -8.90 -6.83
C TRP A 50 9.09 -9.81 -5.93
N LYS A 51 9.34 -11.05 -6.37
CA LYS A 51 10.18 -12.00 -5.63
C LYS A 51 11.60 -11.48 -5.43
N SER A 52 12.19 -10.88 -6.47
CA SER A 52 13.52 -10.27 -6.40
C SER A 52 13.54 -9.05 -5.47
N PHE A 53 12.50 -8.21 -5.53
CA PHE A 53 12.32 -7.04 -4.67
C PHE A 53 12.21 -7.43 -3.19
N LEU A 54 11.35 -8.41 -2.87
CA LEU A 54 11.21 -8.93 -1.52
C LEU A 54 12.52 -9.52 -1.01
N LEU A 55 13.24 -10.26 -1.84
CA LEU A 55 14.53 -10.84 -1.47
C LEU A 55 15.56 -9.74 -1.16
N ASN A 56 15.68 -8.73 -2.04
CA ASN A 56 16.57 -7.59 -1.83
C ASN A 56 16.18 -6.79 -0.58
N LYS A 57 14.89 -6.52 -0.36
CA LYS A 57 14.41 -5.79 0.82
C LYS A 57 14.63 -6.57 2.11
N ARG A 58 14.45 -7.89 2.08
CA ARG A 58 14.77 -8.78 3.21
C ARG A 58 16.27 -8.75 3.54
N THR A 59 17.14 -8.70 2.54
CA THR A 59 18.59 -8.57 2.74
C THR A 59 18.97 -7.17 3.25
N GLU A 60 18.34 -6.11 2.73
CA GLU A 60 18.56 -4.71 3.12
C GLU A 60 18.19 -4.46 4.60
N LEU A 61 17.10 -5.07 5.07
CA LEU A 61 16.60 -4.88 6.44
C LEU A 61 17.34 -5.71 7.50
N ARG A 62 18.32 -6.57 7.13
CA ARG A 62 19.19 -7.36 8.04
C ARG A 62 18.49 -7.99 9.27
N GLY A 63 17.19 -8.27 9.18
CA GLY A 63 16.35 -8.54 10.35
C GLY A 63 15.32 -9.62 10.03
N GLU A 64 15.42 -10.71 10.79
CA GLU A 64 14.38 -11.66 11.20
C GLU A 64 13.07 -11.69 10.38
N THR A 65 12.81 -12.84 9.75
CA THR A 65 11.47 -13.42 9.55
C THR A 65 10.37 -12.46 9.07
N TRP A 66 10.67 -11.57 8.13
CA TRP A 66 9.64 -10.81 7.44
C TRP A 66 9.00 -11.71 6.37
N SER A 67 7.98 -12.47 6.78
CA SER A 67 7.12 -13.24 5.87
C SER A 67 6.04 -12.31 5.33
N PHE A 68 6.38 -11.50 4.34
CA PHE A 68 5.37 -10.73 3.62
C PHE A 68 4.67 -11.69 2.66
N ASN A 69 3.47 -12.14 3.03
CA ASN A 69 2.64 -12.98 2.20
C ASN A 69 1.74 -12.15 1.27
N ASP A 70 1.54 -10.87 1.62
CA ASP A 70 0.82 -9.88 0.83
C ASP A 70 1.49 -9.62 -0.52
N LYS A 71 0.66 -9.30 -1.50
CA LYS A 71 1.08 -9.05 -2.88
C LYS A 71 1.21 -7.56 -3.20
N CYS A 72 1.10 -6.71 -2.18
CA CYS A 72 1.14 -5.26 -2.27
C CYS A 72 1.89 -4.69 -1.07
N MET A 73 2.80 -3.75 -1.30
CA MET A 73 3.58 -3.05 -0.29
C MET A 73 3.52 -1.55 -0.53
N VAL A 74 3.14 -0.80 0.51
CA VAL A 74 2.96 0.65 0.46
C VAL A 74 3.98 1.34 1.35
N PHE A 75 4.59 2.40 0.81
CA PHE A 75 5.50 3.28 1.50
C PHE A 75 4.91 4.69 1.56
N ILE A 76 5.07 5.34 2.71
CA ILE A 76 4.67 6.73 2.93
C ILE A 76 5.88 7.46 3.49
N ASP A 77 6.27 8.56 2.86
CA ASP A 77 7.44 9.35 3.22
C ASP A 77 8.72 8.51 3.39
N LYS A 78 8.91 7.53 2.47
CA LYS A 78 10.02 6.55 2.49
C LYS A 78 9.99 5.55 3.65
N GLN A 79 8.98 5.59 4.51
CA GLN A 79 8.74 4.60 5.56
C GLN A 79 7.79 3.52 5.06
N LEU A 80 8.10 2.25 5.35
CA LEU A 80 7.20 1.13 5.06
C LEU A 80 5.96 1.24 5.93
N LEU A 81 4.79 1.33 5.30
CA LEU A 81 3.50 1.28 5.99
C LEU A 81 3.01 -0.15 6.17
N GLY A 82 3.14 -0.98 5.11
CA GLY A 82 2.66 -2.36 5.11
C GLY A 82 1.95 -2.71 3.81
N ASN A 83 0.86 -3.47 3.90
CA ASN A 83 0.06 -3.94 2.78
C ASN A 83 -1.02 -2.93 2.36
N ALA A 84 -1.88 -3.33 1.41
CA ALA A 84 -3.02 -2.54 1.01
C ALA A 84 -3.92 -2.21 2.22
N GLU A 85 -4.23 -3.19 3.07
CA GLU A 85 -5.13 -2.98 4.21
C GLU A 85 -4.65 -1.87 5.15
N GLN A 86 -3.37 -1.90 5.50
CA GLN A 86 -2.73 -0.86 6.32
C GLN A 86 -2.77 0.51 5.64
N PHE A 87 -2.63 0.55 4.31
CA PHE A 87 -2.78 1.79 3.54
C PHE A 87 -4.18 2.36 3.62
N LEU A 88 -5.20 1.52 3.50
CA LEU A 88 -6.59 1.93 3.62
C LEU A 88 -6.93 2.40 5.05
N HIS A 89 -6.42 1.72 6.08
CA HIS A 89 -6.58 2.16 7.46
C HIS A 89 -5.91 3.51 7.70
N TRP A 90 -4.69 3.70 7.18
CA TRP A 90 -3.97 4.97 7.28
C TRP A 90 -4.71 6.10 6.55
N ALA A 91 -5.23 5.83 5.35
CA ALA A 91 -6.02 6.79 4.57
C ALA A 91 -7.25 7.25 5.36
N LYS A 92 -7.99 6.30 5.94
CA LYS A 92 -9.15 6.58 6.78
C LYS A 92 -8.78 7.39 8.02
N ASN A 93 -7.71 7.03 8.73
CA ASN A 93 -7.32 7.73 9.95
C ASN A 93 -6.73 9.13 9.69
N THR A 94 -6.07 9.33 8.55
CA THR A 94 -5.39 10.59 8.23
C THR A 94 -6.29 11.59 7.51
N PHE A 95 -7.15 11.11 6.62
CA PHE A 95 -8.00 11.95 5.75
C PHE A 95 -9.50 11.85 6.07
N ASP A 96 -9.90 11.04 7.06
CA ASP A 96 -11.29 10.65 7.30
C ASP A 96 -11.94 10.00 6.06
N HIS A 97 -11.11 9.43 5.18
CA HIS A 97 -11.55 8.88 3.90
C HIS A 97 -12.40 7.63 4.13
N THR A 98 -13.71 7.77 3.95
CA THR A 98 -14.67 6.68 4.12
C THR A 98 -14.89 6.01 2.77
N ASP A 99 -13.90 5.25 2.32
CA ASP A 99 -14.09 4.42 1.12
C ASP A 99 -14.94 3.19 1.47
N PHE A 100 -16.23 3.25 1.12
CA PHE A 100 -17.20 2.20 1.42
C PHE A 100 -16.91 0.86 0.72
N ARG A 101 -16.16 0.88 -0.41
CA ARG A 101 -15.83 -0.35 -1.16
C ARG A 101 -14.70 -1.15 -0.52
N SER A 102 -13.92 -0.47 0.29
CA SER A 102 -12.74 -1.02 0.95
C SER A 102 -13.09 -1.94 2.11
N ASN A 103 -14.14 -1.65 2.86
CA ASN A 103 -14.52 -2.45 4.02
C ASN A 103 -15.03 -3.86 3.64
N GLU A 104 -15.65 -4.01 2.48
CA GLU A 104 -16.11 -5.32 1.99
C GLU A 104 -14.97 -6.18 1.43
N LEU A 105 -13.99 -5.58 0.78
CA LEU A 105 -12.87 -6.30 0.18
C LEU A 105 -11.79 -6.67 1.21
N LEU A 106 -11.46 -5.77 2.16
CA LEU A 106 -10.51 -6.07 3.26
C LEU A 106 -10.97 -7.26 4.12
N GLY A 107 -12.27 -7.33 4.43
CA GLY A 107 -12.82 -8.39 5.28
C GLY A 107 -12.65 -9.81 4.70
N VAL A 108 -12.43 -9.92 3.39
CA VAL A 108 -12.15 -11.19 2.71
C VAL A 108 -10.66 -11.57 2.87
N PHE A 109 -9.74 -10.64 2.65
CA PHE A 109 -8.29 -10.91 2.74
C PHE A 109 -7.83 -11.16 4.19
N SER A 110 -8.37 -10.42 5.16
CA SER A 110 -8.09 -10.60 6.60
C SER A 110 -8.45 -12.00 7.14
N HIS A 111 -9.28 -12.80 6.45
CA HIS A 111 -9.65 -14.14 6.90
C HIS A 111 -8.66 -15.23 6.44
N GLU A 112 -7.78 -14.95 5.47
CA GLU A 112 -6.90 -15.97 4.87
C GLU A 112 -5.57 -16.17 5.60
N GLU A 113 -5.25 -15.37 6.64
CA GLU A 113 -4.01 -15.51 7.41
C GLU A 113 -4.14 -16.34 8.71
N TYR A 114 -5.31 -16.91 9.00
CA TYR A 114 -5.48 -17.81 10.15
C TYR A 114 -6.31 -19.07 9.80
N LYS A 115 -5.78 -19.96 8.96
CA LYS A 115 -5.93 -21.42 9.19
C LYS A 115 -4.94 -22.30 8.46
#